data_AF-A0A4Q1B6A8-F1
#
_entry.id   AF-A0A4Q1B6A8-F1
#
_cell.length_a   1.000
_cell.length_b   1.000
_cell.length_c   1.000
_cell.angle_alpha   90.00
_cell.angle_beta   90.00
_cell.angle_gamma   90.00
#
_symmetry.space_group_name_H-M   'P 1'
#
loop_
_entity.id
_entity.type
_entity.pdbx_description
1 polymer ?
#
loop_
_entity_poly.entity_id
_entity_poly.type
_entity_poly.pdbx_seq_one_letter_code
_entity_poly.pdbx_strand_id
1 'polypeptide(L)'
;MIKKVLSTLFILSFISSPVLASELQDKINHAKSGDVIELDNKTYHERIIIDKPITLSGQKNTVIDGEHKGTVVKVKSKHVILKNMTIKNSGRSRSSAMEASCVRNMESHNQFINLKLHTCYHGMYLNIGDDTKVINNDITGYLDGNTGSKGYGIYIKKTNGNLIKGNQIKYSRDGIFFEYSNDNKIYNNKIFKTRYGLHYMYSNFNTFKGNEFIANIGGAAVMHSDNIVLKNNKFSFNQGSQAFGLIVQGSRDIEIKNNEFHLNQRGLYIEQSTLINVHDNEFFNNKVGMEIWDSASELTFTKNKYNENKVPVVLVGKSNNLHFNKNKIGNYWQEPVFDLNQNGVGDTPYKQSSTLGTLLKENELAYLFINSPAISIFERGNRLLNPNISVIEDDFPLIQRQKGNTILMGGIIFALMGIIIFVIRSRKKVK
;
A
#
# COMPACT_ATOMS: atom_id res chain seq x y z
N MET A 1 -57.13 44.22 -54.10
CA MET A 1 -55.98 43.29 -54.00
C MET A 1 -55.60 43.14 -52.53
N ILE A 2 -56.14 42.12 -51.83
CA ILE A 2 -55.74 41.77 -50.47
C ILE A 2 -55.52 40.26 -50.48
N LYS A 3 -54.26 39.83 -50.30
CA LYS A 3 -53.83 38.42 -50.37
C LYS A 3 -54.03 37.73 -49.01
N LYS A 4 -54.68 36.57 -49.05
CA LYS A 4 -54.85 35.59 -47.97
C LYS A 4 -53.50 35.04 -47.51
N VAL A 5 -53.30 34.90 -46.20
CA VAL A 5 -52.23 34.09 -45.60
C VAL A 5 -52.89 32.89 -44.93
N LEU A 6 -52.56 31.69 -45.42
CA LEU A 6 -52.90 30.41 -44.81
C LEU A 6 -51.98 30.15 -43.61
N SER A 7 -52.55 29.82 -42.46
CA SER A 7 -51.85 29.29 -41.29
C SER A 7 -51.84 27.76 -41.34
N THR A 8 -50.65 27.17 -41.47
CA THR A 8 -50.44 25.71 -41.38
C THR A 8 -50.07 25.37 -39.93
N LEU A 9 -50.91 24.57 -39.27
CA LEU A 9 -50.69 24.07 -37.90
C LEU A 9 -49.78 22.83 -37.97
N PHE A 10 -48.55 22.92 -37.48
CA PHE A 10 -47.66 21.78 -37.29
C PHE A 10 -47.88 21.18 -35.89
N ILE A 11 -48.55 20.03 -35.81
CA ILE A 11 -48.66 19.26 -34.57
C ILE A 11 -47.39 18.40 -34.45
N LEU A 12 -46.45 18.82 -33.61
CA LEU A 12 -45.33 17.97 -33.19
C LEU A 12 -45.86 16.92 -32.20
N SER A 13 -46.00 15.68 -32.65
CA SER A 13 -46.17 14.52 -31.77
C SER A 13 -44.83 14.22 -31.07
N PHE A 14 -44.73 14.58 -29.79
CA PHE A 14 -43.68 14.08 -28.92
C PHE A 14 -43.90 12.58 -28.70
N ILE A 15 -43.17 11.75 -29.44
CA ILE A 15 -42.98 10.34 -29.09
C ILE A 15 -42.09 10.34 -27.85
N SER A 16 -42.71 10.22 -26.67
CA SER A 16 -42.00 9.92 -25.44
C SER A 16 -41.33 8.56 -25.60
N SER A 17 -40.02 8.54 -25.78
CA SER A 17 -39.23 7.32 -25.60
C SER A 17 -39.60 6.68 -24.26
N PRO A 18 -39.79 5.36 -24.18
CA PRO A 18 -40.11 4.71 -22.92
C PRO A 18 -38.95 4.98 -21.95
N VAL A 19 -39.26 5.67 -20.84
CA VAL A 19 -38.40 5.67 -19.66
C VAL A 19 -38.23 4.19 -19.31
N LEU A 20 -37.03 3.65 -19.47
CA LEU A 20 -36.71 2.31 -18.99
C LEU A 20 -37.09 2.29 -17.51
N ALA A 21 -38.12 1.52 -17.14
CA ALA A 21 -38.55 1.42 -15.75
C ALA A 21 -37.35 0.98 -14.89
N SER A 22 -37.06 1.74 -13.83
CA SER A 22 -35.95 1.48 -12.92
C SER A 22 -36.34 0.39 -11.93
N GLU A 23 -36.31 -0.86 -12.38
CA GLU A 23 -36.80 -2.01 -11.62
C GLU A 23 -36.17 -2.12 -10.22
N LEU A 24 -34.84 -1.94 -10.09
CA LEU A 24 -34.19 -2.02 -8.79
C LEU A 24 -34.52 -0.81 -7.93
N GLN A 25 -34.54 0.39 -8.51
CA GLN A 25 -34.91 1.59 -7.75
C GLN A 25 -36.35 1.48 -7.23
N ASP A 26 -37.28 0.91 -8.00
CA ASP A 26 -38.65 0.69 -7.57
C ASP A 26 -38.73 -0.32 -6.42
N LYS A 27 -37.95 -1.42 -6.46
CA LYS A 27 -37.83 -2.35 -5.33
C LYS A 27 -37.31 -1.64 -4.07
N ILE A 28 -36.31 -0.77 -4.20
CA ILE A 28 -35.76 0.03 -3.10
C ILE A 28 -36.82 1.00 -2.57
N ASN A 29 -37.56 1.68 -3.44
CA ASN A 29 -38.59 2.66 -3.07
C ASN A 29 -39.74 2.02 -2.26
N HIS A 30 -40.13 0.79 -2.59
CA HIS A 30 -41.19 0.07 -1.87
C HIS A 30 -40.73 -0.64 -0.59
N ALA A 31 -39.43 -0.88 -0.41
CA ALA A 31 -38.89 -1.51 0.78
C ALA A 31 -39.08 -0.63 2.04
N LYS A 32 -39.31 -1.28 3.17
CA LYS A 32 -39.36 -0.66 4.50
C LYS A 32 -37.96 -0.59 5.10
N SER A 33 -37.82 0.31 6.08
CA SER A 33 -36.63 0.39 6.92
C SER A 33 -36.36 -0.97 7.60
N GLY A 34 -35.13 -1.47 7.48
CA GLY A 34 -34.70 -2.75 8.00
C GLY A 34 -34.83 -3.93 7.02
N ASP A 35 -35.50 -3.74 5.88
CA ASP A 35 -35.74 -4.84 4.94
C ASP A 35 -34.45 -5.37 4.31
N VAL A 36 -34.50 -6.66 3.96
CA VAL A 36 -33.50 -7.33 3.14
C VAL A 36 -34.09 -7.56 1.75
N ILE A 37 -33.47 -6.98 0.74
CA ILE A 37 -33.84 -7.15 -0.67
C ILE A 37 -32.81 -8.09 -1.31
N GLU A 38 -33.25 -9.31 -1.61
CA GLU A 38 -32.47 -10.26 -2.42
C GLU A 38 -32.65 -9.92 -3.90
N LEU A 39 -31.53 -9.78 -4.61
CA LEU A 39 -31.50 -9.41 -6.02
C LEU A 39 -31.43 -10.65 -6.91
N ASP A 40 -32.06 -10.55 -8.07
CA ASP A 40 -32.06 -11.63 -9.05
C ASP A 40 -30.67 -11.76 -9.70
N ASN A 41 -30.37 -12.95 -10.22
CA ASN A 41 -29.17 -13.22 -11.02
C ASN A 41 -29.26 -12.59 -12.43
N LYS A 42 -29.23 -11.26 -12.50
CA LYS A 42 -29.26 -10.51 -13.75
C LYS A 42 -28.48 -9.19 -13.67
N THR A 43 -28.41 -8.51 -14.81
CA THR A 43 -27.85 -7.17 -14.92
C THR A 43 -28.95 -6.13 -14.83
N TYR A 44 -28.81 -5.21 -13.88
CA TYR A 44 -29.62 -4.01 -13.73
C TYR A 44 -28.87 -2.84 -14.38
N HIS A 45 -29.39 -2.33 -15.50
CA HIS A 45 -28.82 -1.20 -16.25
C HIS A 45 -29.36 0.13 -15.71
N GLU A 46 -28.95 0.47 -14.49
CA GLU A 46 -29.45 1.63 -13.79
C GLU A 46 -28.44 2.15 -12.75
N ARG A 47 -28.76 3.31 -12.20
CA ARG A 47 -28.00 3.93 -11.11
C ARG A 47 -28.97 4.19 -9.97
N ILE A 48 -28.64 3.70 -8.79
CA ILE A 48 -29.57 3.65 -7.67
C ILE A 48 -29.18 4.59 -6.54
N ILE A 49 -30.19 5.01 -5.79
CA ILE A 49 -30.07 5.79 -4.56
C ILE A 49 -30.75 4.98 -3.45
N ILE A 50 -30.02 4.80 -2.35
CA ILE A 50 -30.50 4.13 -1.15
C ILE A 50 -30.56 5.18 -0.05
N ASP A 51 -31.78 5.55 0.34
CA ASP A 51 -32.10 6.63 1.29
C ASP A 51 -32.79 6.11 2.57
N LYS A 52 -32.78 4.78 2.75
CA LYS A 52 -33.35 4.08 3.90
C LYS A 52 -32.41 2.95 4.36
N PRO A 53 -32.43 2.55 5.64
CA PRO A 53 -31.52 1.53 6.16
C PRO A 53 -31.99 0.16 5.70
N ILE A 54 -31.40 -0.38 4.64
CA ILE A 54 -31.78 -1.68 4.06
C ILE A 54 -30.54 -2.51 3.75
N THR A 55 -30.74 -3.82 3.60
CA THR A 55 -29.73 -4.72 3.05
C THR A 55 -30.07 -5.02 1.59
N LEU A 56 -29.14 -4.74 0.67
CA LEU A 56 -29.19 -5.24 -0.70
C LEU A 56 -28.20 -6.41 -0.82
N SER A 57 -28.74 -7.57 -1.13
CA SER A 57 -28.00 -8.83 -1.21
C SER A 57 -28.09 -9.37 -2.62
N GLY A 58 -26.94 -9.44 -3.30
CA GLY A 58 -26.85 -10.03 -4.63
C GLY A 58 -26.63 -11.53 -4.59
N GLN A 59 -26.74 -12.12 -5.76
CA GLN A 59 -26.34 -13.48 -6.07
C GLN A 59 -25.09 -13.48 -6.95
N LYS A 60 -24.56 -14.67 -7.27
CA LYS A 60 -23.28 -14.85 -7.98
C LYS A 60 -23.14 -13.99 -9.25
N ASN A 61 -24.24 -13.82 -9.99
CA ASN A 61 -24.27 -13.14 -11.28
C ASN A 61 -25.09 -11.83 -11.25
N THR A 62 -25.40 -11.30 -10.06
CA THR A 62 -26.07 -10.00 -9.93
C THR A 62 -25.10 -8.87 -10.27
N VAL A 63 -25.50 -8.01 -11.21
CA VAL A 63 -24.70 -6.86 -11.67
C VAL A 63 -25.54 -5.59 -11.65
N ILE A 64 -24.98 -4.50 -11.11
CA ILE A 64 -25.50 -3.14 -11.31
C ILE A 64 -24.53 -2.40 -12.25
N ASP A 65 -25.00 -2.05 -13.44
CA ASP A 65 -24.21 -1.42 -14.49
C ASP A 65 -24.58 0.07 -14.63
N GLY A 66 -23.62 0.95 -14.33
CA GLY A 66 -23.81 2.39 -14.43
C GLY A 66 -23.65 2.98 -15.83
N GLU A 67 -23.39 2.14 -16.85
CA GLU A 67 -23.31 2.52 -18.26
C GLU A 67 -22.33 3.67 -18.54
N HIS A 68 -21.23 3.71 -17.81
CA HIS A 68 -20.20 4.75 -17.86
C HIS A 68 -20.69 6.16 -17.51
N LYS A 69 -21.76 6.27 -16.69
CA LYS A 69 -22.37 7.56 -16.32
C LYS A 69 -22.40 7.76 -14.80
N GLY A 70 -21.80 8.85 -14.34
CA GLY A 70 -21.91 9.30 -12.94
C GLY A 70 -21.57 8.23 -11.89
N THR A 71 -22.23 8.30 -10.74
CA THR A 71 -22.10 7.29 -9.67
C THR A 71 -23.14 6.20 -9.85
N VAL A 72 -22.76 4.93 -9.64
CA VAL A 72 -23.64 3.76 -9.84
C VAL A 72 -24.56 3.53 -8.64
N VAL A 73 -24.00 3.45 -7.42
CA VAL A 73 -24.76 3.29 -6.18
C VAL A 73 -24.46 4.46 -5.24
N LYS A 74 -25.49 5.24 -4.89
CA LYS A 74 -25.40 6.30 -3.87
C LYS A 74 -26.08 5.85 -2.59
N VAL A 75 -25.35 5.84 -1.48
CA VAL A 75 -25.84 5.50 -0.15
C VAL A 75 -25.99 6.78 0.66
N LYS A 76 -27.24 7.12 0.99
CA LYS A 76 -27.66 8.33 1.73
C LYS A 76 -28.40 8.01 3.03
N SER A 77 -28.31 6.77 3.51
CA SER A 77 -28.82 6.35 4.80
C SER A 77 -27.75 5.64 5.58
N LYS A 78 -27.87 5.69 6.91
CA LYS A 78 -27.09 4.86 7.84
C LYS A 78 -27.56 3.42 7.79
N HIS A 79 -26.74 2.50 8.29
CA HIS A 79 -27.05 1.07 8.45
C HIS A 79 -27.46 0.33 7.16
N VAL A 80 -26.99 0.80 6.02
CA VAL A 80 -27.11 0.13 4.73
C VAL A 80 -26.04 -0.96 4.61
N ILE A 81 -26.45 -2.13 4.13
CA ILE A 81 -25.56 -3.24 3.83
C ILE A 81 -25.66 -3.57 2.34
N LEU A 82 -24.54 -3.49 1.62
CA LEU A 82 -24.43 -4.03 0.26
C LEU A 82 -23.55 -5.27 0.31
N LYS A 83 -24.04 -6.40 -0.21
CA LYS A 83 -23.26 -7.63 -0.24
C LYS A 83 -23.44 -8.48 -1.49
N ASN A 84 -22.39 -9.21 -1.86
CA ASN A 84 -22.43 -10.32 -2.83
C ASN A 84 -22.90 -9.94 -4.25
N MET A 85 -22.39 -8.84 -4.82
CA MET A 85 -22.78 -8.40 -6.17
C MET A 85 -21.62 -7.75 -6.92
N THR A 86 -21.81 -7.56 -8.22
CA THR A 86 -20.91 -6.77 -9.05
C THR A 86 -21.50 -5.39 -9.28
N ILE A 87 -20.68 -4.34 -9.18
CA ILE A 87 -21.06 -2.96 -9.51
C ILE A 87 -20.01 -2.43 -10.48
N LYS A 88 -20.43 -1.93 -11.64
CA LYS A 88 -19.48 -1.64 -12.72
C LYS A 88 -19.80 -0.40 -13.52
N ASN A 89 -18.80 0.02 -14.30
CA ASN A 89 -18.93 1.06 -15.32
C ASN A 89 -19.47 2.37 -14.74
N SER A 90 -18.82 2.90 -13.71
CA SER A 90 -19.12 4.28 -13.29
C SER A 90 -18.74 5.27 -14.39
N GLY A 91 -19.14 6.53 -14.27
CA GLY A 91 -18.57 7.60 -15.08
C GLY A 91 -17.10 7.86 -14.77
N ARG A 92 -16.52 8.82 -15.52
CA ARG A 92 -15.12 9.29 -15.38
C ARG A 92 -14.98 10.71 -14.85
N SER A 93 -16.08 11.35 -14.46
CA SER A 93 -16.06 12.76 -14.08
C SER A 93 -15.30 12.97 -12.77
N ARG A 94 -14.31 13.86 -12.83
CA ARG A 94 -13.52 14.36 -11.68
C ARG A 94 -14.09 15.66 -11.07
N SER A 95 -15.16 16.22 -11.66
CA SER A 95 -15.75 17.46 -11.15
C SER A 95 -16.30 17.25 -9.72
N SER A 96 -16.03 18.20 -8.82
CA SER A 96 -16.21 18.06 -7.36
C SER A 96 -17.63 17.68 -6.91
N ALA A 97 -18.65 18.11 -7.65
CA ALA A 97 -20.05 17.77 -7.34
C ALA A 97 -20.42 16.32 -7.73
N MET A 98 -19.67 15.70 -8.64
CA MET A 98 -20.08 14.46 -9.31
C MET A 98 -19.08 13.30 -9.20
N GLU A 99 -17.90 13.51 -8.60
CA GLU A 99 -16.78 12.55 -8.52
C GLU A 99 -17.28 11.11 -8.60
N ALA A 100 -17.15 10.55 -9.81
CA ALA A 100 -17.86 9.35 -10.21
C ALA A 100 -17.31 8.14 -9.47
N SER A 101 -18.20 7.26 -9.02
CA SER A 101 -17.80 6.08 -8.26
C SER A 101 -18.74 4.91 -8.51
N CYS A 102 -18.25 3.69 -8.28
CA CYS A 102 -19.15 2.54 -8.25
C CYS A 102 -20.03 2.58 -6.99
N VAL A 103 -19.44 2.88 -5.83
CA VAL A 103 -20.18 3.12 -4.59
C VAL A 103 -19.79 4.47 -4.00
N ARG A 104 -20.79 5.31 -3.72
CA ARG A 104 -20.61 6.54 -2.96
C ARG A 104 -21.36 6.44 -1.64
N ASN A 105 -20.62 6.43 -0.54
CA ASN A 105 -21.15 6.42 0.81
C ASN A 105 -21.16 7.83 1.40
N MET A 106 -22.31 8.25 1.92
CA MET A 106 -22.50 9.59 2.47
C MET A 106 -23.04 9.57 3.91
N GLU A 107 -23.02 8.40 4.57
CA GLU A 107 -23.60 8.18 5.90
C GLU A 107 -22.83 7.13 6.71
N SER A 108 -23.05 7.13 8.04
CA SER A 108 -22.32 6.29 8.99
C SER A 108 -22.82 4.83 9.09
N HIS A 109 -21.99 3.96 9.66
CA HIS A 109 -22.33 2.58 10.03
C HIS A 109 -22.77 1.67 8.86
N ASN A 110 -22.35 2.02 7.65
CA ASN A 110 -22.65 1.25 6.44
C ASN A 110 -21.65 0.11 6.23
N GLN A 111 -22.06 -0.93 5.53
CA GLN A 111 -21.23 -2.11 5.28
C GLN A 111 -21.23 -2.50 3.80
N PHE A 112 -20.03 -2.64 3.24
CA PHE A 112 -19.80 -3.02 1.85
C PHE A 112 -18.96 -4.29 1.82
N ILE A 113 -19.60 -5.42 1.53
CA ILE A 113 -19.06 -6.76 1.80
C ILE A 113 -19.05 -7.60 0.52
N ASN A 114 -17.90 -8.18 0.16
CA ASN A 114 -17.82 -9.12 -0.98
C ASN A 114 -18.40 -8.53 -2.28
N LEU A 115 -18.11 -7.26 -2.55
CA LEU A 115 -18.47 -6.59 -3.80
C LEU A 115 -17.33 -6.74 -4.81
N LYS A 116 -17.71 -6.91 -6.08
CA LYS A 116 -16.78 -6.81 -7.22
C LYS A 116 -17.01 -5.48 -7.91
N LEU A 117 -16.06 -4.57 -7.77
CA LEU A 117 -16.09 -3.25 -8.39
C LEU A 117 -15.13 -3.23 -9.58
N HIS A 118 -15.62 -2.99 -10.78
CA HIS A 118 -14.75 -2.95 -11.95
C HIS A 118 -15.10 -1.82 -12.91
N THR A 119 -14.07 -1.28 -13.57
CA THR A 119 -14.22 -0.16 -14.51
C THR A 119 -14.84 1.06 -13.81
N CYS A 120 -14.34 1.35 -12.61
CA CYS A 120 -14.79 2.47 -11.78
C CYS A 120 -13.75 3.60 -11.82
N TYR A 121 -14.20 4.85 -11.80
CA TYR A 121 -13.30 5.99 -11.59
C TYR A 121 -12.76 5.96 -10.15
N HIS A 122 -13.63 6.21 -9.16
CA HIS A 122 -13.40 5.70 -7.82
C HIS A 122 -14.10 4.35 -7.64
N GLY A 123 -13.45 3.35 -7.03
CA GLY A 123 -14.15 2.12 -6.64
C GLY A 123 -15.21 2.45 -5.60
N MET A 124 -14.75 2.85 -4.42
CA MET A 124 -15.60 3.36 -3.35
C MET A 124 -15.18 4.78 -2.98
N TYR A 125 -16.15 5.67 -2.80
CA TYR A 125 -15.94 6.98 -2.24
C TYR A 125 -16.73 7.11 -0.93
N LEU A 126 -16.02 7.08 0.19
CA LEU A 126 -16.57 7.35 1.52
C LEU A 126 -16.42 8.84 1.78
N ASN A 127 -17.48 9.60 1.51
CA ASN A 127 -17.51 11.04 1.63
C ASN A 127 -18.57 11.42 2.66
N ILE A 128 -18.16 11.62 3.92
CA ILE A 128 -19.04 11.83 5.07
C ILE A 128 -19.59 10.50 5.62
N GLY A 129 -19.70 10.41 6.94
CA GLY A 129 -20.23 9.26 7.66
C GLY A 129 -19.11 8.35 8.19
N ASP A 130 -19.11 8.13 9.50
CA ASP A 130 -18.09 7.39 10.24
C ASP A 130 -18.42 5.89 10.36
N ASP A 131 -17.47 5.10 10.87
CA ASP A 131 -17.67 3.70 11.24
C ASP A 131 -18.16 2.80 10.09
N THR A 132 -17.73 3.08 8.87
CA THR A 132 -18.03 2.25 7.69
C THR A 132 -17.13 1.02 7.65
N LYS A 133 -17.70 -0.12 7.23
CA LYS A 133 -16.98 -1.37 7.04
C LYS A 133 -16.86 -1.70 5.56
N VAL A 134 -15.64 -1.75 5.04
CA VAL A 134 -15.33 -2.17 3.67
C VAL A 134 -14.56 -3.50 3.74
N ILE A 135 -15.26 -4.60 3.48
CA ILE A 135 -14.76 -5.95 3.79
C ILE A 135 -14.74 -6.86 2.55
N ASN A 136 -13.60 -7.47 2.27
CA ASN A 136 -13.43 -8.53 1.25
C ASN A 136 -13.90 -8.13 -0.16
N ASN A 137 -13.70 -6.87 -0.56
CA ASN A 137 -14.08 -6.39 -1.90
C ASN A 137 -12.92 -6.54 -2.89
N ASP A 138 -13.23 -6.81 -4.17
CA ASP A 138 -12.27 -6.78 -5.28
C ASP A 138 -12.53 -5.54 -6.13
N ILE A 139 -11.57 -4.61 -6.16
CA ILE A 139 -11.70 -3.29 -6.76
C ILE A 139 -10.68 -3.13 -7.88
N THR A 140 -11.18 -2.95 -9.09
CA THR A 140 -10.38 -2.73 -10.30
C THR A 140 -10.75 -1.40 -10.95
N GLY A 141 -9.79 -0.48 -11.02
CA GLY A 141 -9.94 0.78 -11.73
C GLY A 141 -10.01 0.62 -13.26
N TYR A 142 -10.10 1.73 -13.96
CA TYR A 142 -9.97 1.75 -15.43
C TYR A 142 -8.59 1.24 -15.89
N LEU A 143 -8.57 0.38 -16.91
CA LEU A 143 -7.32 -0.19 -17.43
C LEU A 143 -6.61 0.76 -18.40
N ASP A 144 -7.36 1.59 -19.11
CA ASP A 144 -6.88 2.61 -20.05
C ASP A 144 -6.54 3.94 -19.36
N GLY A 145 -5.86 4.82 -20.10
CA GLY A 145 -5.45 6.14 -19.64
C GLY A 145 -4.22 6.13 -18.71
N ASN A 146 -3.63 7.31 -18.56
CA ASN A 146 -2.48 7.52 -17.68
C ASN A 146 -2.90 7.45 -16.21
N THR A 147 -1.99 7.03 -15.32
CA THR A 147 -2.28 6.88 -13.88
C THR A 147 -2.89 8.13 -13.24
N GLY A 148 -2.47 9.32 -13.67
CA GLY A 148 -2.98 10.60 -13.14
C GLY A 148 -4.47 10.87 -13.45
N SER A 149 -5.00 10.31 -14.53
CA SER A 149 -6.41 10.48 -14.94
C SER A 149 -7.35 9.44 -14.31
N LYS A 150 -6.82 8.49 -13.53
CA LYS A 150 -7.61 7.49 -12.81
C LYS A 150 -8.05 8.02 -11.44
N GLY A 151 -9.14 7.47 -10.91
CA GLY A 151 -9.55 7.74 -9.53
C GLY A 151 -8.92 6.73 -8.56
N TYR A 152 -9.41 6.73 -7.33
CA TYR A 152 -8.89 5.91 -6.23
C TYR A 152 -9.63 4.58 -6.11
N GLY A 153 -8.98 3.53 -5.62
CA GLY A 153 -9.68 2.29 -5.31
C GLY A 153 -10.72 2.53 -4.21
N ILE A 154 -10.26 3.06 -3.08
CA ILE A 154 -11.10 3.57 -2.00
C ILE A 154 -10.64 4.99 -1.67
N TYR A 155 -11.55 5.97 -1.77
CA TYR A 155 -11.32 7.34 -1.34
C TYR A 155 -12.06 7.57 -0.02
N ILE A 156 -11.31 7.93 1.01
CA ILE A 156 -11.80 8.16 2.38
C ILE A 156 -11.58 9.64 2.67
N LYS A 157 -12.67 10.39 2.75
CA LYS A 157 -12.63 11.85 2.93
C LYS A 157 -13.51 12.27 4.08
N LYS A 158 -12.91 12.90 5.09
CA LYS A 158 -13.60 13.43 6.26
C LYS A 158 -14.51 12.39 6.92
N THR A 159 -13.97 11.20 7.14
CA THR A 159 -14.66 10.08 7.78
C THR A 159 -13.67 9.31 8.66
N ASN A 160 -14.13 8.87 9.82
CA ASN A 160 -13.31 8.33 10.88
C ASN A 160 -13.80 6.94 11.31
N GLY A 161 -12.97 6.21 12.06
CA GLY A 161 -13.38 4.95 12.68
C GLY A 161 -13.64 3.80 11.68
N ASN A 162 -13.27 3.95 10.42
CA ASN A 162 -13.59 2.97 9.39
C ASN A 162 -12.74 1.70 9.52
N LEU A 163 -13.33 0.56 9.15
CA LEU A 163 -12.64 -0.72 9.02
C LEU A 163 -12.52 -1.10 7.54
N ILE A 164 -11.30 -1.08 7.02
CA ILE A 164 -10.98 -1.50 5.65
C ILE A 164 -10.22 -2.81 5.73
N LYS A 165 -10.88 -3.94 5.46
CA LYS A 165 -10.32 -5.27 5.73
C LYS A 165 -10.44 -6.25 4.57
N GLY A 166 -9.35 -6.96 4.25
CA GLY A 166 -9.39 -8.09 3.32
C GLY A 166 -9.66 -7.71 1.87
N ASN A 167 -9.54 -6.43 1.50
CA ASN A 167 -9.85 -5.97 0.16
C ASN A 167 -8.66 -6.18 -0.77
N GLN A 168 -8.96 -6.41 -2.05
CA GLN A 168 -8.00 -6.45 -3.13
C GLN A 168 -8.20 -5.25 -4.04
N ILE A 169 -7.14 -4.48 -4.31
CA ILE A 169 -7.24 -3.24 -5.10
C ILE A 169 -6.14 -3.19 -6.15
N LYS A 170 -6.51 -2.93 -7.41
CA LYS A 170 -5.58 -2.82 -8.53
C LYS A 170 -5.99 -1.82 -9.60
N TYR A 171 -5.00 -1.32 -10.34
CA TYR A 171 -5.17 -0.45 -11.50
C TYR A 171 -5.97 0.84 -11.23
N SER A 172 -6.00 1.31 -10.00
CA SER A 172 -6.43 2.67 -9.63
C SER A 172 -5.23 3.63 -9.62
N ARG A 173 -5.47 4.94 -9.49
CA ARG A 173 -4.41 5.92 -9.27
C ARG A 173 -3.66 5.61 -7.99
N ASP A 174 -4.35 5.74 -6.85
CA ASP A 174 -3.89 5.21 -5.58
C ASP A 174 -4.87 4.12 -5.13
N GLY A 175 -4.40 3.14 -4.39
CA GLY A 175 -5.23 2.05 -3.87
C GLY A 175 -6.24 2.57 -2.86
N ILE A 176 -5.73 3.05 -1.73
CA ILE A 176 -6.54 3.68 -0.68
C ILE A 176 -5.99 5.08 -0.40
N PHE A 177 -6.82 6.11 -0.58
CA PHE A 177 -6.46 7.50 -0.32
C PHE A 177 -7.28 8.07 0.83
N PHE A 178 -6.61 8.65 1.81
CA PHE A 178 -7.19 9.28 2.99
C PHE A 178 -6.97 10.79 2.96
N GLU A 179 -8.01 11.54 3.29
CA GLU A 179 -7.98 12.99 3.40
C GLU A 179 -8.77 13.40 4.65
N TYR A 180 -8.09 13.97 5.65
CA TYR A 180 -8.71 14.39 6.92
C TYR A 180 -9.53 13.29 7.60
N SER A 181 -8.96 12.09 7.72
CA SER A 181 -9.68 10.87 8.13
C SER A 181 -8.91 10.10 9.19
N ASN A 182 -9.41 10.10 10.42
CA ASN A 182 -8.70 9.62 11.61
C ASN A 182 -9.23 8.27 12.10
N ASP A 183 -8.46 7.62 12.97
CA ASP A 183 -8.90 6.44 13.75
C ASP A 183 -9.33 5.23 12.90
N ASN A 184 -8.83 5.14 11.66
CA ASN A 184 -9.16 4.06 10.74
C ASN A 184 -8.25 2.85 10.91
N LYS A 185 -8.82 1.68 10.61
CA LYS A 185 -8.17 0.36 10.72
C LYS A 185 -8.08 -0.31 9.35
N ILE A 186 -6.87 -0.45 8.83
CA ILE A 186 -6.62 -0.97 7.48
C ILE A 186 -5.91 -2.32 7.61
N TYR A 187 -6.65 -3.43 7.51
CA TYR A 187 -6.15 -4.75 7.86
C TYR A 187 -6.18 -5.76 6.71
N ASN A 188 -5.06 -6.46 6.50
CA ASN A 188 -4.98 -7.61 5.60
C ASN A 188 -5.47 -7.32 4.17
N ASN A 189 -5.24 -6.10 3.67
CA ASN A 189 -5.56 -5.74 2.29
C ASN A 189 -4.39 -6.03 1.36
N LYS A 190 -4.69 -6.34 0.10
CA LYS A 190 -3.70 -6.55 -0.96
C LYS A 190 -3.85 -5.48 -2.03
N ILE A 191 -2.85 -4.62 -2.17
CA ILE A 191 -2.87 -3.51 -3.11
C ILE A 191 -1.68 -3.59 -4.05
N PHE A 192 -1.96 -3.60 -5.36
CA PHE A 192 -0.91 -3.79 -6.35
C PHE A 192 -1.16 -3.07 -7.67
N LYS A 193 -0.07 -2.74 -8.37
CA LYS A 193 -0.09 -2.04 -9.67
C LYS A 193 -0.87 -0.71 -9.61
N THR A 194 -0.59 0.09 -8.59
CA THR A 194 -1.08 1.46 -8.40
C THR A 194 0.11 2.43 -8.31
N ARG A 195 -0.16 3.75 -8.33
CA ARG A 195 0.86 4.74 -7.98
C ARG A 195 1.23 4.56 -6.51
N TYR A 196 0.30 4.85 -5.60
CA TYR A 196 0.49 4.58 -4.18
C TYR A 196 -0.49 3.53 -3.69
N GLY A 197 -0.01 2.48 -3.04
CA GLY A 197 -0.90 1.44 -2.51
C GLY A 197 -1.79 1.98 -1.39
N LEU A 198 -1.20 2.74 -0.47
CA LEU A 198 -1.89 3.52 0.54
C LEU A 198 -1.33 4.94 0.57
N HIS A 199 -2.18 5.95 0.75
CA HIS A 199 -1.76 7.34 0.75
C HIS A 199 -2.57 8.16 1.78
N TYR A 200 -1.91 8.60 2.84
CA TYR A 200 -2.46 9.50 3.84
C TYR A 200 -2.16 10.95 3.55
N MET A 201 -3.15 11.82 3.74
CA MET A 201 -3.00 13.27 3.83
C MET A 201 -3.78 13.77 5.05
N TYR A 202 -3.09 14.37 6.03
CA TYR A 202 -3.71 15.01 7.20
C TYR A 202 -4.63 14.08 8.01
N SER A 203 -4.21 12.84 8.23
CA SER A 203 -5.08 11.75 8.69
C SER A 203 -4.40 10.96 9.80
N ASN A 204 -4.76 11.25 11.05
CA ASN A 204 -4.03 10.86 12.26
C ASN A 204 -4.61 9.61 12.94
N PHE A 205 -3.86 9.03 13.87
CA PHE A 205 -4.32 7.93 14.74
C PHE A 205 -4.77 6.66 13.96
N ASN A 206 -4.25 6.49 12.75
CA ASN A 206 -4.59 5.36 11.91
C ASN A 206 -3.65 4.18 12.16
N THR A 207 -4.18 2.96 12.00
CA THR A 207 -3.38 1.73 12.07
C THR A 207 -3.55 0.93 10.79
N PHE A 208 -2.42 0.58 10.16
CA PHE A 208 -2.44 -0.39 9.07
C PHE A 208 -1.55 -1.59 9.36
N LYS A 209 -2.19 -2.77 9.32
CA LYS A 209 -1.61 -4.02 9.78
C LYS A 209 -1.84 -5.16 8.81
N GLY A 210 -0.80 -5.97 8.55
CA GLY A 210 -0.95 -7.19 7.75
C GLY A 210 -1.19 -6.96 6.26
N ASN A 211 -0.96 -5.75 5.74
CA ASN A 211 -1.25 -5.43 4.34
C ASN A 211 -0.07 -5.80 3.43
N GLU A 212 -0.39 -6.10 2.17
CA GLU A 212 0.58 -6.38 1.11
C GLU A 212 0.53 -5.28 0.06
N PHE A 213 1.67 -4.62 -0.17
CA PHE A 213 1.86 -3.59 -1.19
C PHE A 213 2.88 -4.06 -2.22
N ILE A 214 2.38 -4.43 -3.40
CA ILE A 214 3.17 -5.18 -4.40
C ILE A 214 3.19 -4.44 -5.73
N ALA A 215 4.38 -4.24 -6.30
CA ALA A 215 4.53 -3.67 -7.64
C ALA A 215 3.76 -2.35 -7.84
N ASN A 216 3.78 -1.49 -6.83
CA ASN A 216 3.33 -0.10 -6.92
C ASN A 216 4.53 0.81 -7.23
N ILE A 217 4.28 2.07 -7.57
CA ILE A 217 5.36 3.06 -7.60
C ILE A 217 5.80 3.35 -6.16
N GLY A 218 4.86 3.62 -5.27
CA GLY A 218 5.05 3.67 -3.82
C GLY A 218 4.16 2.65 -3.12
N GLY A 219 4.70 1.88 -2.19
CA GLY A 219 3.90 0.91 -1.44
C GLY A 219 2.89 1.60 -0.53
N ALA A 220 3.36 2.41 0.41
CA ALA A 220 2.55 3.33 1.20
C ALA A 220 3.22 4.69 1.38
N ALA A 221 2.41 5.75 1.43
CA ALA A 221 2.82 7.12 1.70
C ALA A 221 2.07 7.66 2.92
N VAL A 222 2.82 7.97 3.98
CA VAL A 222 2.33 8.65 5.17
C VAL A 222 2.77 10.11 5.06
N MET A 223 1.85 10.99 4.67
CA MET A 223 2.14 12.41 4.46
C MET A 223 1.30 13.27 5.40
N HIS A 224 1.98 14.16 6.13
CA HIS A 224 1.35 15.12 7.06
C HIS A 224 0.37 14.47 8.04
N SER A 225 0.73 13.30 8.57
CA SER A 225 -0.19 12.46 9.35
C SER A 225 0.52 11.86 10.55
N ASP A 226 -0.02 12.12 11.74
CA ASP A 226 0.64 11.81 13.00
C ASP A 226 0.03 10.59 13.70
N ASN A 227 0.77 10.00 14.64
CA ASN A 227 0.30 8.90 15.48
C ASN A 227 -0.14 7.68 14.64
N ILE A 228 0.69 7.29 13.67
CA ILE A 228 0.40 6.17 12.77
C ILE A 228 1.15 4.92 13.23
N VAL A 229 0.43 3.79 13.27
CA VAL A 229 1.02 2.48 13.60
C VAL A 229 1.01 1.57 12.37
N LEU A 230 2.20 1.14 11.97
CA LEU A 230 2.46 0.28 10.83
C LEU A 230 3.03 -1.05 11.33
N LYS A 231 2.23 -2.11 11.28
CA LYS A 231 2.64 -3.41 11.83
C LYS A 231 2.44 -4.59 10.88
N ASN A 232 3.44 -5.47 10.74
CA ASN A 232 3.28 -6.72 9.99
C ASN A 232 2.90 -6.51 8.51
N ASN A 233 3.31 -5.40 7.87
CA ASN A 233 3.03 -5.16 6.46
C ASN A 233 4.19 -5.65 5.59
N LYS A 234 3.89 -5.94 4.33
CA LYS A 234 4.85 -6.37 3.32
C LYS A 234 4.90 -5.37 2.17
N PHE A 235 6.09 -4.87 1.88
CA PHE A 235 6.35 -3.94 0.78
C PHE A 235 7.31 -4.59 -0.19
N SER A 236 6.85 -4.89 -1.40
CA SER A 236 7.63 -5.68 -2.36
C SER A 236 7.53 -5.18 -3.78
N PHE A 237 8.64 -5.27 -4.51
CA PHE A 237 8.72 -4.94 -5.94
C PHE A 237 8.26 -3.52 -6.28
N ASN A 238 8.35 -2.56 -5.36
CA ASN A 238 8.02 -1.17 -5.66
C ASN A 238 9.22 -0.53 -6.39
N GLN A 239 9.05 -0.25 -7.68
CA GLN A 239 10.13 0.01 -8.64
C GLN A 239 9.86 1.26 -9.49
N GLY A 240 10.92 1.96 -9.88
CA GLY A 240 10.87 3.25 -10.57
C GLY A 240 11.88 4.24 -9.98
N SER A 241 12.19 5.32 -10.70
CA SER A 241 13.19 6.31 -10.25
C SER A 241 12.85 6.93 -8.90
N GLN A 242 11.56 7.15 -8.62
CA GLN A 242 11.06 7.71 -7.38
C GLN A 242 10.32 6.68 -6.51
N ALA A 243 10.55 5.39 -6.74
CA ALA A 243 9.81 4.34 -6.04
C ALA A 243 10.29 4.09 -4.61
N PHE A 244 9.37 3.63 -3.75
CA PHE A 244 9.64 3.31 -2.36
C PHE A 244 8.68 2.23 -1.84
N GLY A 245 9.09 1.46 -0.84
CA GLY A 245 8.21 0.60 -0.07
C GLY A 245 7.30 1.45 0.82
N LEU A 246 7.91 2.26 1.68
CA LEU A 246 7.21 3.20 2.55
C LEU A 246 7.90 4.56 2.52
N ILE A 247 7.13 5.65 2.37
CA ILE A 247 7.58 7.01 2.66
C ILE A 247 6.86 7.56 3.88
N VAL A 248 7.62 8.24 4.76
CA VAL A 248 7.11 9.06 5.85
C VAL A 248 7.61 10.49 5.64
N GLN A 249 6.67 11.40 5.37
CA GLN A 249 6.95 12.79 5.05
C GLN A 249 6.10 13.72 5.90
N GLY A 250 6.72 14.74 6.49
CA GLY A 250 5.98 15.79 7.20
C GLY A 250 5.20 15.28 8.41
N SER A 251 5.61 14.19 9.05
CA SER A 251 4.79 13.43 10.00
C SER A 251 5.52 13.19 11.33
N ARG A 252 4.75 12.95 12.40
CA ARG A 252 5.27 12.78 13.75
C ARG A 252 4.67 11.57 14.48
N ASP A 253 5.43 11.02 15.43
CA ASP A 253 4.97 9.96 16.33
C ASP A 253 4.52 8.71 15.54
N ILE A 254 5.43 8.16 14.75
CA ILE A 254 5.14 7.02 13.86
C ILE A 254 5.85 5.76 14.40
N GLU A 255 5.09 4.66 14.51
CA GLU A 255 5.62 3.36 14.93
C GLU A 255 5.65 2.39 13.74
N ILE A 256 6.85 2.04 13.28
CA ILE A 256 7.08 1.11 12.18
C ILE A 256 7.67 -0.18 12.75
N LYS A 257 6.85 -1.23 12.88
CA LYS A 257 7.30 -2.47 13.52
C LYS A 257 6.93 -3.77 12.81
N ASN A 258 7.85 -4.74 12.84
CA ASN A 258 7.63 -6.08 12.30
C ASN A 258 7.21 -6.07 10.81
N ASN A 259 7.68 -5.12 10.01
CA ASN A 259 7.38 -5.06 8.57
C ASN A 259 8.50 -5.68 7.75
N GLU A 260 8.16 -6.17 6.56
CA GLU A 260 9.10 -6.70 5.57
C GLU A 260 9.19 -5.73 4.38
N PHE A 261 10.41 -5.29 4.06
CA PHE A 261 10.73 -4.47 2.90
C PHE A 261 11.70 -5.25 2.02
N HIS A 262 11.25 -5.66 0.83
CA HIS A 262 12.13 -6.40 -0.06
C HIS A 262 11.97 -6.11 -1.54
N LEU A 263 13.09 -6.18 -2.27
CA LEU A 263 13.11 -5.96 -3.71
C LEU A 263 12.48 -4.62 -4.10
N ASN A 264 12.64 -3.57 -3.27
CA ASN A 264 12.22 -2.21 -3.59
C ASN A 264 13.41 -1.38 -4.08
N GLN A 265 13.13 -0.31 -4.80
CA GLN A 265 14.13 0.73 -5.07
C GLN A 265 14.62 1.33 -3.74
N ARG A 266 13.69 1.76 -2.89
CA ARG A 266 13.92 2.22 -1.52
C ARG A 266 13.02 1.43 -0.59
N GLY A 267 13.53 0.84 0.48
CA GLY A 267 12.70 0.12 1.46
C GLY A 267 11.85 1.11 2.25
N LEU A 268 12.50 1.89 3.11
CA LEU A 268 11.91 2.96 3.91
C LEU A 268 12.56 4.30 3.58
N TYR A 269 11.75 5.31 3.29
CA TYR A 269 12.19 6.68 3.00
C TYR A 269 11.58 7.64 4.04
N ILE A 270 12.40 8.38 4.79
CA ILE A 270 11.97 9.33 5.81
C ILE A 270 12.51 10.72 5.50
N GLU A 271 11.63 11.71 5.48
CA GLU A 271 11.97 13.13 5.38
C GLU A 271 11.00 14.01 6.18
N GLN A 272 11.44 15.20 6.60
CA GLN A 272 10.62 16.22 7.26
C GLN A 272 9.78 15.69 8.43
N SER A 273 10.30 14.69 9.15
CA SER A 273 9.53 13.91 10.13
C SER A 273 10.28 13.78 11.45
N THR A 274 9.56 13.61 12.55
CA THR A 274 10.15 13.55 13.89
C THR A 274 9.51 12.48 14.77
N LEU A 275 10.24 11.97 15.77
CA LEU A 275 9.75 10.95 16.70
C LEU A 275 9.28 9.68 15.98
N ILE A 276 10.17 9.11 15.17
CA ILE A 276 9.89 7.89 14.41
C ILE A 276 10.61 6.72 15.08
N ASN A 277 9.86 5.71 15.48
CA ASN A 277 10.41 4.49 16.05
C ASN A 277 10.30 3.35 15.03
N VAL A 278 11.44 2.85 14.57
CA VAL A 278 11.56 1.79 13.58
C VAL A 278 12.19 0.59 14.24
N HIS A 279 11.44 -0.50 14.42
CA HIS A 279 11.98 -1.66 15.10
C HIS A 279 11.44 -3.02 14.67
N ASP A 280 12.25 -4.06 14.84
CA ASP A 280 11.92 -5.44 14.45
C ASP A 280 11.53 -5.59 12.96
N ASN A 281 11.99 -4.71 12.06
CA ASN A 281 11.69 -4.79 10.63
C ASN A 281 12.78 -5.56 9.88
N GLU A 282 12.42 -6.21 8.78
CA GLU A 282 13.38 -6.85 7.87
C GLU A 282 13.49 -6.06 6.55
N PHE A 283 14.71 -5.65 6.21
CA PHE A 283 15.06 -5.00 4.96
C PHE A 283 15.98 -5.93 4.19
N PHE A 284 15.53 -6.48 3.06
CA PHE A 284 16.37 -7.37 2.27
C PHE A 284 16.26 -7.21 0.77
N ASN A 285 17.39 -7.32 0.08
CA ASN A 285 17.45 -7.21 -1.39
C ASN A 285 16.85 -5.91 -1.96
N ASN A 286 16.86 -4.80 -1.20
CA ASN A 286 16.50 -3.48 -1.70
C ASN A 286 17.74 -2.79 -2.32
N LYS A 287 17.53 -1.81 -3.21
CA LYS A 287 18.66 -0.97 -3.67
C LYS A 287 19.16 -0.08 -2.55
N VAL A 288 18.24 0.56 -1.84
CA VAL A 288 18.50 1.22 -0.56
C VAL A 288 17.55 0.63 0.46
N GLY A 289 18.08 0.08 1.56
CA GLY A 289 17.24 -0.45 2.65
C GLY A 289 16.45 0.69 3.30
N MET A 290 17.16 1.74 3.73
CA MET A 290 16.56 2.93 4.30
C MET A 290 17.24 4.22 3.81
N GLU A 291 16.45 5.23 3.48
CA GLU A 291 16.91 6.56 3.10
C GLU A 291 16.37 7.58 4.11
N ILE A 292 17.26 8.36 4.71
CA ILE A 292 16.92 9.33 5.77
C ILE A 292 17.48 10.69 5.37
N TRP A 293 16.62 11.70 5.32
CA TRP A 293 17.02 13.07 5.00
C TRP A 293 17.34 13.89 6.25
N ASP A 294 18.20 14.88 6.08
CA ASP A 294 18.61 15.85 7.12
C ASP A 294 17.46 16.65 7.73
N SER A 295 16.32 16.72 7.04
CA SER A 295 15.07 17.28 7.53
C SER A 295 14.34 16.40 8.56
N ALA A 296 14.79 15.16 8.78
CA ALA A 296 14.25 14.26 9.80
C ALA A 296 15.10 14.27 11.07
N SER A 297 14.45 14.12 12.24
CA SER A 297 15.12 14.18 13.55
C SER A 297 14.43 13.27 14.56
N GLU A 298 15.12 12.94 15.66
CA GLU A 298 14.55 12.12 16.75
C GLU A 298 14.07 10.74 16.24
N LEU A 299 14.93 10.05 15.50
CA LEU A 299 14.63 8.73 14.95
C LEU A 299 15.33 7.65 15.78
N THR A 300 14.60 6.60 16.14
CA THR A 300 15.14 5.45 16.86
C THR A 300 15.02 4.18 16.01
N PHE A 301 16.13 3.46 15.85
CA PHE A 301 16.22 2.22 15.08
C PHE A 301 16.72 1.09 15.99
N THR A 302 15.91 0.06 16.24
CA THR A 302 16.32 -1.09 17.06
C THR A 302 15.82 -2.41 16.49
N LYS A 303 16.62 -3.47 16.59
CA LYS A 303 16.28 -4.83 16.13
C LYS A 303 15.85 -4.93 14.66
N ASN A 304 16.15 -3.92 13.84
CA ASN A 304 15.95 -4.03 12.41
C ASN A 304 17.03 -4.92 11.83
N LYS A 305 16.69 -5.68 10.80
CA LYS A 305 17.58 -6.62 10.15
C LYS A 305 17.80 -6.23 8.71
N TYR A 306 19.05 -5.97 8.36
CA TYR A 306 19.48 -5.66 7.00
C TYR A 306 20.18 -6.88 6.41
N ASN A 307 19.73 -7.33 5.24
CA ASN A 307 20.33 -8.47 4.56
C ASN A 307 20.39 -8.24 3.03
N GLU A 308 21.56 -8.32 2.43
CA GLU A 308 21.73 -8.22 0.97
C GLU A 308 21.13 -6.95 0.33
N ASN A 309 21.04 -5.83 1.08
CA ASN A 309 20.71 -4.56 0.46
C ASN A 309 21.95 -4.03 -0.25
N LYS A 310 21.79 -3.37 -1.40
CA LYS A 310 22.93 -2.76 -2.11
C LYS A 310 23.59 -1.69 -1.25
N VAL A 311 22.79 -0.89 -0.55
CA VAL A 311 23.20 -0.04 0.58
C VAL A 311 22.18 -0.22 1.72
N PRO A 312 22.56 -0.61 2.95
CA PRO A 312 21.64 -0.78 4.07
C PRO A 312 20.89 0.50 4.40
N VAL A 313 21.64 1.59 4.64
CA VAL A 313 21.09 2.89 5.02
C VAL A 313 21.85 4.01 4.32
N VAL A 314 21.14 5.03 3.83
CA VAL A 314 21.70 6.24 3.22
C VAL A 314 21.23 7.46 4.00
N LEU A 315 22.18 8.32 4.39
CA LEU A 315 21.90 9.62 4.98
C LEU A 315 22.06 10.71 3.92
N VAL A 316 21.00 11.48 3.67
CA VAL A 316 21.00 12.59 2.72
C VAL A 316 21.16 13.89 3.49
N GLY A 317 22.37 14.45 3.48
CA GLY A 317 22.72 15.65 4.24
C GLY A 317 23.25 15.37 5.66
N LYS A 318 23.18 16.36 6.54
CA LYS A 318 23.66 16.25 7.92
C LYS A 318 22.55 15.71 8.83
N SER A 319 22.79 14.56 9.45
CA SER A 319 21.83 13.95 10.37
C SER A 319 21.71 14.73 11.68
N ASN A 320 20.50 14.78 12.24
CA ASN A 320 20.19 15.34 13.55
C ASN A 320 19.52 14.26 14.41
N ASN A 321 20.08 13.96 15.60
CA ASN A 321 19.50 13.07 16.62
C ASN A 321 18.97 11.73 16.06
N LEU A 322 19.87 10.97 15.42
CA LEU A 322 19.59 9.61 14.97
C LEU A 322 20.17 8.61 15.98
N HIS A 323 19.34 7.69 16.46
CA HIS A 323 19.72 6.68 17.43
C HIS A 323 19.57 5.29 16.82
N PHE A 324 20.68 4.68 16.40
CA PHE A 324 20.70 3.30 15.91
C PHE A 324 20.77 2.26 17.04
N ASN A 325 20.66 2.69 18.28
CA ASN A 325 20.45 1.82 19.42
C ASN A 325 19.62 2.54 20.48
N LYS A 326 18.99 1.75 21.35
CA LYS A 326 18.31 2.26 22.56
C LYS A 326 18.45 1.25 23.67
N ASN A 327 18.79 1.70 24.88
CA ASN A 327 18.98 0.84 26.05
C ASN A 327 19.92 -0.36 25.78
N LYS A 328 21.04 -0.10 25.08
CA LYS A 328 22.04 -1.13 24.68
C LYS A 328 21.52 -2.19 23.71
N ILE A 329 20.47 -1.90 22.95
CA ILE A 329 19.92 -2.78 21.92
C ILE A 329 20.02 -2.05 20.57
N GLY A 330 20.87 -2.55 19.67
CA GLY A 330 21.05 -2.04 18.31
C GLY A 330 20.32 -2.86 17.24
N ASN A 331 20.93 -3.01 16.07
CA ASN A 331 20.34 -3.64 14.88
C ASN A 331 21.18 -4.82 14.34
N TYR A 332 20.59 -5.68 13.51
CA TYR A 332 21.29 -6.75 12.80
C TYR A 332 21.77 -6.24 11.43
N TRP A 333 23.09 -6.14 11.26
CA TRP A 333 23.72 -5.63 10.04
C TRP A 333 24.14 -6.76 9.10
N GLN A 334 24.29 -6.43 7.82
CA GLN A 334 24.66 -7.41 6.79
C GLN A 334 26.17 -7.72 6.78
N GLU A 335 26.99 -6.84 7.33
CA GLU A 335 28.41 -7.08 7.57
C GLU A 335 28.63 -7.86 8.88
N PRO A 336 29.60 -8.79 8.91
CA PRO A 336 29.88 -9.55 10.12
C PRO A 336 30.45 -8.65 11.23
N VAL A 337 30.02 -8.91 12.46
CA VAL A 337 30.53 -8.28 13.69
C VAL A 337 31.05 -9.37 14.63
N PHE A 338 32.13 -9.10 15.36
CA PHE A 338 32.72 -10.05 16.31
C PHE A 338 31.99 -9.99 17.66
N ASP A 339 31.73 -11.16 18.26
CA ASP A 339 31.22 -11.32 19.64
C ASP A 339 31.99 -12.46 20.30
N LEU A 340 33.13 -12.09 20.87
CA LEU A 340 34.06 -13.00 21.53
C LEU A 340 33.50 -13.48 22.89
N ASN A 341 32.65 -12.67 23.53
CA ASN A 341 32.06 -12.98 24.83
C ASN A 341 30.72 -13.76 24.72
N GLN A 342 30.20 -13.94 23.51
CA GLN A 342 29.00 -14.70 23.15
C GLN A 342 27.69 -14.17 23.76
N ASN A 343 27.60 -12.87 24.06
CA ASN A 343 26.40 -12.26 24.63
C ASN A 343 25.31 -11.91 23.58
N GLY A 344 25.60 -12.07 22.29
CA GLY A 344 24.70 -11.76 21.18
C GLY A 344 24.74 -10.32 20.68
N VAL A 345 25.66 -9.50 21.21
CA VAL A 345 25.96 -8.12 20.82
C VAL A 345 27.41 -8.06 20.38
N GLY A 346 27.71 -7.33 19.30
CA GLY A 346 29.07 -7.17 18.83
C GLY A 346 29.95 -6.41 19.81
N ASP A 347 31.21 -6.82 19.94
CA ASP A 347 32.22 -6.21 20.81
C ASP A 347 32.71 -4.84 20.30
N THR A 348 32.43 -4.52 19.03
CA THR A 348 32.82 -3.26 18.39
C THR A 348 31.61 -2.58 17.75
N PRO A 349 31.51 -1.24 17.80
CA PRO A 349 30.46 -0.50 17.09
C PRO A 349 30.45 -0.80 15.59
N TYR A 350 29.26 -0.94 15.03
CA TYR A 350 29.07 -0.97 13.58
C TYR A 350 29.15 0.45 13.03
N LYS A 351 29.95 0.65 11.97
CA LYS A 351 30.13 1.95 11.32
C LYS A 351 29.94 1.82 9.81
N GLN A 352 29.00 2.59 9.27
CA GLN A 352 28.78 2.69 7.83
C GLN A 352 28.93 4.15 7.37
N SER A 353 29.82 4.38 6.40
CA SER A 353 29.96 5.65 5.70
C SER A 353 29.48 5.48 4.25
N SER A 354 28.66 6.39 3.74
CA SER A 354 28.28 6.40 2.32
C SER A 354 28.27 7.81 1.75
N THR A 355 28.82 7.97 0.53
CA THR A 355 28.75 9.24 -0.23
C THR A 355 27.56 9.34 -1.15
N LEU A 356 26.81 8.24 -1.29
CA LEU A 356 25.63 8.16 -2.14
C LEU A 356 24.61 9.20 -1.73
N GLY A 357 24.48 9.47 -0.43
CA GLY A 357 23.60 10.53 0.07
C GLY A 357 23.94 11.92 -0.45
N THR A 358 25.23 12.27 -0.55
CA THR A 358 25.67 13.54 -1.14
C THR A 358 25.32 13.60 -2.63
N LEU A 359 25.60 12.53 -3.37
CA LEU A 359 25.30 12.46 -4.80
C LEU A 359 23.78 12.54 -5.06
N LEU A 360 22.98 11.86 -4.24
CA LEU A 360 21.52 11.88 -4.32
C LEU A 360 20.94 13.26 -3.99
N LYS A 361 21.55 13.98 -3.04
CA LYS A 361 21.17 15.35 -2.69
C LYS A 361 21.38 16.31 -3.87
N GLU A 362 22.46 16.13 -4.61
CA GLU A 362 22.78 16.94 -5.80
C GLU A 362 21.91 16.57 -7.00
N ASN A 363 21.67 15.26 -7.20
CA ASN A 363 20.90 14.78 -8.35
C ASN A 363 20.20 13.43 -8.07
N GLU A 364 18.88 13.45 -7.90
CA GLU A 364 18.06 12.25 -7.69
C GLU A 364 18.17 11.25 -8.86
N LEU A 365 18.51 11.70 -10.09
CA LEU A 365 18.72 10.81 -11.24
C LEU A 365 19.92 9.86 -11.06
N ALA A 366 20.78 10.08 -10.06
CA ALA A 366 21.83 9.13 -9.69
C ALA A 366 21.27 7.73 -9.37
N TYR A 367 19.99 7.62 -8.99
CA TYR A 367 19.30 6.34 -8.83
C TYR A 367 19.29 5.46 -10.08
N LEU A 368 19.35 6.05 -11.28
CA LEU A 368 19.47 5.29 -12.53
C LEU A 368 20.76 4.46 -12.58
N PHE A 369 21.80 4.91 -11.89
CA PHE A 369 23.12 4.29 -11.89
C PHE A 369 23.37 3.41 -10.66
N ILE A 370 22.41 3.24 -9.74
CA ILE A 370 22.63 2.51 -8.47
C ILE A 370 23.06 1.04 -8.66
N ASN A 371 22.68 0.45 -9.81
CA ASN A 371 23.08 -0.90 -10.19
C ASN A 371 24.41 -0.95 -10.96
N SER A 372 24.93 0.19 -11.41
CA SER A 372 26.18 0.26 -12.15
C SER A 372 27.37 -0.04 -11.24
N PRO A 373 28.40 -0.74 -11.74
CA PRO A 373 29.70 -0.82 -11.06
C PRO A 373 30.28 0.54 -10.69
N ALA A 374 29.94 1.60 -11.44
CA ALA A 374 30.40 2.96 -11.21
C ALA A 374 30.10 3.47 -9.79
N ILE A 375 28.91 3.18 -9.25
CA ILE A 375 28.55 3.59 -7.88
C ILE A 375 29.41 2.87 -6.85
N SER A 376 29.75 1.60 -7.07
CA SER A 376 30.61 0.85 -6.15
C SER A 376 32.05 1.37 -6.16
N ILE A 377 32.55 1.82 -7.31
CA ILE A 377 33.85 2.48 -7.44
C ILE A 377 33.83 3.87 -6.77
N PHE A 378 32.78 4.66 -7.03
CA PHE A 378 32.58 5.99 -6.44
C PHE A 378 32.57 5.94 -4.91
N GLU A 379 31.78 5.04 -4.33
CA GLU A 379 31.68 4.85 -2.87
C GLU A 379 33.04 4.49 -2.25
N ARG A 380 33.78 3.55 -2.87
CA ARG A 380 35.11 3.15 -2.38
C ARG A 380 36.13 4.27 -2.50
N GLY A 381 36.16 4.97 -3.64
CA GLY A 381 37.08 6.07 -3.88
C GLY A 381 36.86 7.21 -2.90
N ASN A 382 35.62 7.64 -2.72
CA ASN A 382 35.32 8.75 -1.80
C ASN A 382 35.56 8.41 -0.34
N ARG A 383 35.35 7.15 0.08
CA ARG A 383 35.67 6.71 1.44
C ARG A 383 37.17 6.87 1.76
N LEU A 384 38.04 6.68 0.77
CA LEU A 384 39.49 6.90 0.94
C LEU A 384 39.84 8.38 1.04
N LEU A 385 39.16 9.23 0.24
CA LEU A 385 39.44 10.66 0.15
C LEU A 385 38.83 11.48 1.29
N ASN A 386 37.70 11.03 1.85
CA ASN A 386 36.95 11.76 2.86
C ASN A 386 36.68 10.89 4.11
N PRO A 387 37.65 10.71 5.01
CA PRO A 387 37.49 9.86 6.18
C PRO A 387 36.43 10.37 7.20
N ASN A 388 36.00 11.63 7.09
CA ASN A 388 35.07 12.30 8.01
C ASN A 388 33.62 12.39 7.47
N ILE A 389 33.24 11.60 6.47
CA ILE A 389 31.84 11.55 5.96
C ILE A 389 30.90 11.14 7.10
N SER A 390 29.68 11.67 7.14
CA SER A 390 28.61 11.26 8.06
C SER A 390 28.56 9.74 8.21
N VAL A 391 28.94 9.27 9.39
CA VAL A 391 28.99 7.85 9.73
C VAL A 391 27.71 7.49 10.48
N ILE A 392 27.03 6.47 10.00
CA ILE A 392 26.03 5.76 10.80
C ILE A 392 26.80 4.91 11.80
N GLU A 393 26.51 5.09 13.08
CA GLU A 393 27.14 4.35 14.17
C GLU A 393 26.08 3.65 15.03
N ASP A 394 26.24 2.35 15.21
CA ASP A 394 25.47 1.53 16.14
C ASP A 394 26.44 0.90 17.14
N ASP A 395 26.41 1.38 18.38
CA ASP A 395 27.30 0.93 19.46
C ASP A 395 27.01 -0.49 19.95
N PHE A 396 25.81 -1.02 19.68
CA PHE A 396 25.35 -2.30 20.19
C PHE A 396 24.78 -3.17 19.06
N PRO A 397 25.56 -3.43 17.99
CA PRO A 397 25.07 -4.18 16.85
C PRO A 397 24.75 -5.61 17.29
N LEU A 398 23.61 -6.13 16.85
CA LEU A 398 23.14 -7.45 17.25
C LEU A 398 23.66 -8.52 16.29
N ILE A 399 23.99 -9.69 16.83
CA ILE A 399 24.44 -10.82 16.02
C ILE A 399 23.28 -11.74 15.67
N GLN A 400 23.13 -11.97 14.38
CA GLN A 400 22.18 -12.95 13.89
C GLN A 400 22.75 -14.35 14.15
N ARG A 401 22.22 -15.03 15.17
CA ARG A 401 22.50 -16.46 15.36
C ARG A 401 22.01 -17.21 14.13
N GLN A 402 22.94 -17.66 13.28
CA GLN A 402 22.59 -18.63 12.26
C GLN A 402 22.05 -19.85 13.00
N LYS A 403 20.76 -20.17 12.82
CA LYS A 403 20.25 -21.49 13.20
C LYS A 403 21.10 -22.47 12.41
N GLY A 404 22.04 -23.13 13.08
CA GLY A 404 22.95 -24.06 12.44
C GLY A 404 22.15 -25.04 11.61
N ASN A 405 22.44 -25.12 10.31
CA ASN A 405 21.91 -26.16 9.44
C ASN A 405 22.51 -27.50 9.90
N THR A 406 21.94 -28.09 10.95
CA THR A 406 22.20 -29.47 11.38
C THR A 406 21.98 -30.47 10.23
N ILE A 407 21.17 -30.10 9.23
CA ILE A 407 20.92 -30.87 8.02
C ILE A 407 22.17 -30.96 7.11
N LEU A 408 23.00 -29.91 7.05
CA LEU A 408 24.19 -29.92 6.17
C LEU A 408 25.32 -30.81 6.75
N MET A 409 25.52 -30.78 8.07
CA MET A 409 26.47 -31.67 8.74
C MET A 409 26.05 -33.14 8.64
N GLY A 410 24.75 -33.44 8.78
CA GLY A 410 24.22 -34.79 8.57
C GLY A 410 24.47 -35.28 7.14
N GLY A 411 24.17 -34.47 6.12
CA GLY A 411 24.37 -34.84 4.71
C GLY A 411 25.83 -35.10 4.35
N ILE A 412 26.77 -34.31 4.89
CA ILE A 412 28.21 -34.51 4.66
C ILE A 412 28.71 -35.80 5.33
N ILE A 413 28.23 -36.11 6.54
CA ILE A 413 28.56 -37.36 7.25
C ILE A 413 28.01 -38.58 6.49
N PHE A 414 26.77 -38.52 5.99
CA PHE A 414 26.18 -39.59 5.18
C PHE A 414 26.91 -39.79 3.84
N ALA A 415 27.35 -38.71 3.19
CA ALA A 415 28.13 -38.79 1.96
C ALA A 415 29.51 -39.43 2.21
N LEU A 416 30.19 -39.05 3.30
CA LEU A 416 31.47 -39.65 3.69
C LEU A 416 31.32 -41.14 4.05
N MET A 417 30.25 -41.53 4.76
CA MET A 417 29.95 -42.94 5.02
C MET A 417 29.66 -43.71 3.72
N GLY A 418 28.95 -43.11 2.77
CA GLY A 418 28.68 -43.72 1.45
C GLY A 418 29.96 -43.99 0.65
N ILE A 419 30.91 -43.04 0.67
CA ILE A 419 32.21 -43.19 0.02
C ILE A 419 33.03 -44.30 0.69
N ILE A 420 33.06 -44.36 2.03
CA ILE A 420 33.77 -45.41 2.77
C ILE A 420 33.20 -46.80 2.44
N ILE A 421 31.86 -46.95 2.41
CA ILE A 421 31.20 -48.21 2.06
C ILE A 421 31.51 -48.62 0.61
N PHE A 422 31.54 -47.66 -0.32
CA PHE A 422 31.89 -47.91 -1.71
C PHE A 422 33.34 -48.39 -1.87
N VAL A 423 34.29 -47.77 -1.16
CA VAL A 423 35.71 -48.15 -1.16
C VAL A 423 35.93 -49.54 -0.52
N ILE A 424 35.20 -49.87 0.54
CA ILE A 424 35.26 -51.20 1.15
C ILE A 424 34.69 -52.27 0.21
N ARG A 425 33.60 -51.96 -0.52
CA ARG A 425 32.99 -52.88 -1.49
C ARG A 425 33.83 -53.07 -2.76
N SER A 426 34.51 -52.03 -3.24
CA SER A 426 35.37 -52.14 -4.42
C SER A 426 36.63 -52.95 -4.15
N ARG A 427 37.17 -52.92 -2.92
CA ARG A 427 38.31 -53.76 -2.51
C ARG A 427 37.97 -55.24 -2.33
N LYS A 428 36.71 -55.60 -2.09
CA LYS A 428 36.26 -57.01 -2.01
C LYS A 428 36.04 -57.69 -3.37
N LYS A 429 36.04 -56.94 -4.48
CA LYS A 429 35.88 -57.48 -5.84
C LYS A 429 37.20 -57.80 -6.55
N VAL A 430 38.35 -57.60 -5.89
CA VAL A 430 39.70 -57.83 -6.45
C VAL A 430 40.46 -58.92 -5.66
N LYS A 431 39.73 -59.88 -5.08
CA LYS A 431 40.31 -61.11 -4.51
C LYS A 431 39.60 -62.33 -5.03
#